data_AF-A0A8J6K3D1-F1
#
_entry.id   AF-A0A8J6K3D1-F1
#
_cell.length_a   1.000
_cell.length_b   1.000
_cell.length_c   1.000
_cell.angle_alpha   90.00
_cell.angle_beta   90.00
_cell.angle_gamma   90.00
#
_symmetry.space_group_name_H-M   'P 1'
#
loop_
_entity.id
_entity.type
_entity.pdbx_description
1 polymer ?
#
loop_
_entity_poly.entity_id
_entity_poly.type
_entity_poly.pdbx_seq_one_letter_code
_entity_poly.pdbx_strand_id
1 'polypeptide(L)'
;MVSLAISISIVCTTHSSLAAKQGLPLPNQIISWVILALSLVVPLLSVTFLFQRLLSIFLSFMSSYLLLSTGYEAFFPVALSCLMFVWIFMEQEILVKQGSSFKQKLNCIDFSCSADIAQLRQLNLDDTRRAFFLVFFIVTAFFGTGNIASINSFDPASVYCFLTVFNPFVMGALMMWKILIPFILVMCSFETVQISAQISSKSLFLIVLVISDIMSLHFFFLVKDSGSWLDIGTSISHYVIVMSMTIFLMLLSGLAHWLTTKKIDIRRKKKPHTT
;
A
#
# COMPACT_ATOMS: atom_id res chain seq x y z
N MET A 1 -15.55 6.65 4.29
CA MET A 1 -15.70 8.12 4.32
C MET A 1 -15.86 8.62 5.75
N VAL A 2 -16.76 8.02 6.55
CA VAL A 2 -16.93 8.36 7.97
C VAL A 2 -15.62 8.22 8.77
N SER A 3 -14.86 7.14 8.58
CA SER A 3 -13.54 6.95 9.23
C SER A 3 -12.53 8.07 8.93
N LEU A 4 -12.51 8.58 7.69
CA LEU A 4 -11.65 9.70 7.29
C LEU A 4 -12.05 11.00 7.99
N ALA A 5 -13.34 11.33 8.02
CA ALA A 5 -13.81 12.53 8.72
C ALA A 5 -13.50 12.46 10.22
N ILE A 6 -13.66 11.28 10.83
CA ILE A 6 -13.34 11.07 12.24
C ILE A 6 -11.83 11.20 12.48
N SER A 7 -10.97 10.59 11.64
CA SER A 7 -9.51 10.71 11.80
C SER A 7 -9.02 12.15 11.65
N ILE A 8 -9.54 12.92 10.69
CA ILE A 8 -9.23 14.35 10.56
C ILE A 8 -9.63 15.12 11.83
N SER A 9 -10.84 14.87 12.34
CA SER A 9 -11.31 15.48 13.60
C SER A 9 -10.40 15.14 14.79
N ILE A 10 -9.97 13.88 14.89
CA ILE A 10 -9.06 13.42 15.95
C ILE A 10 -7.70 14.10 15.86
N VAL A 11 -7.13 14.22 14.66
CA VAL A 11 -5.84 14.89 14.47
C VAL A 11 -5.95 16.35 14.90
N CYS A 12 -6.98 17.07 14.45
CA CYS A 12 -7.20 18.48 14.80
C CYS A 12 -7.42 18.69 16.31
N THR A 13 -8.26 17.85 16.94
CA THR A 13 -8.56 17.95 18.38
C THR A 13 -7.37 17.55 19.24
N THR A 14 -6.60 16.54 18.83
CA THR A 14 -5.38 16.10 19.52
C THR A 14 -4.30 17.19 19.44
N HIS A 15 -4.08 17.78 18.25
CA HIS A 15 -3.17 18.91 18.08
C HIS A 15 -3.58 20.10 18.96
N SER A 16 -4.88 20.45 18.99
CA SER A 16 -5.38 21.56 19.81
C SER A 16 -5.22 21.30 21.31
N SER A 17 -5.47 20.08 21.77
CA SER A 17 -5.33 19.69 23.18
C SER A 17 -3.87 19.67 23.65
N LEU A 18 -2.95 19.20 22.78
CA LEU A 18 -1.51 19.25 23.00
C LEU A 18 -1.01 20.70 23.04
N ALA A 19 -1.48 21.56 22.13
CA ALA A 19 -1.16 22.99 22.13
C ALA A 19 -1.65 23.70 23.42
N ALA A 20 -2.80 23.30 23.94
CA ALA A 20 -3.35 23.77 25.20
C ALA A 20 -2.70 23.12 26.46
N LYS A 21 -1.69 22.25 26.29
CA LYS A 21 -1.03 21.49 27.37
C LYS A 21 -1.97 20.64 28.23
N GLN A 22 -3.13 20.25 27.69
CA GLN A 22 -4.12 19.42 28.38
C GLN A 22 -3.81 17.91 28.27
N GLY A 23 -2.75 17.54 27.55
CA GLY A 23 -2.36 16.15 27.31
C GLY A 23 -3.15 15.50 26.18
N LEU A 24 -3.11 14.17 26.10
CA LEU A 24 -3.87 13.39 25.11
C LEU A 24 -5.24 13.02 25.69
N PRO A 25 -6.36 13.44 25.07
CA PRO A 25 -7.68 13.01 25.50
C PRO A 25 -7.83 11.48 25.35
N LEU A 26 -8.21 10.81 26.43
CA LEU A 26 -8.54 9.37 26.43
C LEU A 26 -9.52 8.94 25.31
N PRO A 27 -10.61 9.68 25.00
CA PRO A 27 -11.49 9.28 23.91
C PRO A 27 -10.78 9.29 22.55
N ASN A 28 -9.92 10.28 22.28
CA ASN A 28 -9.15 10.35 21.04
C ASN A 28 -8.18 9.18 20.92
N GLN A 29 -7.55 8.80 22.03
CA GLN A 29 -6.66 7.66 22.09
C GLN A 29 -7.40 6.36 21.75
N ILE A 30 -8.52 6.07 22.41
CA ILE A 30 -9.32 4.86 22.17
C ILE A 30 -9.79 4.81 20.72
N ILE A 31 -10.33 5.92 20.19
CA ILE A 31 -10.84 5.95 18.82
C ILE A 31 -9.70 5.77 17.81
N SER A 32 -8.51 6.34 18.05
CA SER A 32 -7.34 6.14 17.18
C SER A 32 -6.94 4.67 17.08
N TRP A 33 -6.86 3.96 18.22
CA TRP A 33 -6.58 2.53 18.24
C TRP A 33 -7.67 1.70 17.54
N VAL A 34 -8.94 2.06 17.76
CA VAL A 34 -10.07 1.41 17.08
C VAL A 34 -9.99 1.62 15.56
N ILE A 35 -9.69 2.84 15.10
CA ILE A 35 -9.55 3.13 13.66
C ILE A 35 -8.39 2.34 13.05
N LEU A 36 -7.26 2.23 13.75
CA LEU A 36 -6.12 1.45 13.28
C LEU A 36 -6.48 -0.03 13.14
N ALA A 37 -7.13 -0.64 14.14
CA ALA A 37 -7.60 -2.02 14.04
C ALA A 37 -8.66 -2.19 12.93
N LEU A 38 -9.60 -1.26 12.84
CA LEU A 38 -10.68 -1.28 11.87
C LEU A 38 -10.17 -1.08 10.43
N SER A 39 -9.02 -0.42 10.25
CA SER A 39 -8.40 -0.19 8.94
C SER A 39 -8.04 -1.50 8.22
N LEU A 40 -7.74 -2.56 8.98
CA LEU A 40 -7.44 -3.90 8.47
C LEU A 40 -8.70 -4.75 8.25
N VAL A 41 -9.72 -4.57 9.09
CA VAL A 41 -10.94 -5.38 9.06
C VAL A 41 -11.92 -4.89 8.00
N VAL A 42 -12.07 -3.57 7.82
CA VAL A 42 -13.04 -2.98 6.87
C VAL A 42 -12.84 -3.46 5.43
N PRO A 43 -11.62 -3.52 4.88
CA PRO A 43 -11.38 -4.10 3.56
C PRO A 43 -11.94 -5.51 3.43
N LEU A 44 -11.75 -6.36 4.44
CA LEU A 44 -12.17 -7.77 4.42
C LEU A 44 -13.69 -7.96 4.41
N LEU A 45 -14.45 -6.96 4.89
CA LEU A 45 -15.90 -6.94 4.90
C LEU A 45 -16.50 -6.39 3.58
N SER A 46 -15.69 -5.69 2.78
CA SER A 46 -16.13 -5.11 1.52
C SER A 46 -16.37 -6.18 0.44
N VAL A 47 -17.22 -5.84 -0.53
CA VAL A 47 -17.50 -6.70 -1.68
C VAL A 47 -16.22 -6.88 -2.51
N THR A 48 -16.03 -8.06 -3.09
CA THR A 48 -14.81 -8.47 -3.83
C THR A 48 -14.74 -7.94 -5.27
N PHE A 49 -15.63 -7.02 -5.65
CA PHE A 49 -15.51 -6.32 -6.93
C PHE A 49 -14.26 -5.43 -6.93
N LEU A 50 -13.45 -5.51 -7.99
CA LEU A 50 -12.13 -4.88 -8.08
C LEU A 50 -12.13 -3.42 -7.57
N PHE A 51 -12.96 -2.56 -8.18
CA PHE A 51 -12.99 -1.14 -7.86
C PHE A 51 -13.46 -0.87 -6.42
N GLN A 52 -14.51 -1.56 -5.97
CA GLN A 52 -15.08 -1.35 -4.63
C GLN A 52 -14.14 -1.83 -3.53
N ARG A 53 -13.50 -2.99 -3.74
CA ARG A 53 -12.50 -3.55 -2.82
C ARG A 53 -11.29 -2.64 -2.73
N LEU A 54 -10.76 -2.20 -3.87
CA LEU A 54 -9.60 -1.32 -3.94
C LEU A 54 -9.91 0.04 -3.28
N LEU A 55 -11.06 0.64 -3.58
CA LEU A 55 -11.49 1.88 -2.94
C LEU A 55 -11.64 1.70 -1.42
N SER A 56 -12.20 0.58 -0.95
CA SER A 56 -12.31 0.27 0.47
C SER A 56 -10.94 0.16 1.14
N ILE A 57 -9.97 -0.48 0.49
CA ILE A 57 -8.57 -0.59 0.95
C ILE A 57 -7.96 0.81 1.05
N PHE A 58 -7.99 1.60 -0.03
CA PHE A 58 -7.46 2.95 -0.02
C PHE A 58 -8.06 3.78 1.12
N LEU A 59 -9.38 3.82 1.23
CA LEU A 59 -10.06 4.64 2.23
C LEU A 59 -9.77 4.22 3.68
N SER A 60 -9.59 2.91 3.93
CA SER A 60 -9.30 2.40 5.27
C SER A 60 -7.87 2.72 5.68
N PHE A 61 -6.90 2.49 4.80
CA PHE A 61 -5.49 2.76 5.06
C PHE A 61 -5.17 4.26 5.06
N MET A 62 -5.84 5.07 4.25
CA MET A 62 -5.74 6.55 4.35
C MET A 62 -6.11 7.04 5.74
N SER A 63 -7.17 6.47 6.35
CA SER A 63 -7.58 6.85 7.70
C SER A 63 -6.54 6.51 8.76
N SER A 64 -5.86 5.36 8.62
CA SER A 64 -4.76 4.98 9.52
C SER A 64 -3.53 5.86 9.30
N TYR A 65 -3.21 6.20 8.04
CA TYR A 65 -2.06 7.04 7.73
C TYR A 65 -2.24 8.47 8.24
N LEU A 66 -3.45 9.04 8.12
CA LEU A 66 -3.76 10.38 8.63
C LEU A 66 -3.52 10.51 10.14
N LEU A 67 -3.91 9.50 10.92
CA LEU A 67 -3.65 9.47 12.36
C LEU A 67 -2.16 9.41 12.71
N LEU A 68 -1.35 8.89 11.79
CA LEU A 68 0.10 8.77 11.91
C LEU A 68 0.85 9.93 11.24
N SER A 69 0.14 11.00 10.86
CA SER A 69 0.71 12.14 10.14
C SER A 69 0.61 13.44 10.93
N THR A 70 1.65 14.26 10.89
CA THR A 70 1.69 15.57 11.58
C THR A 70 1.60 16.77 10.64
N GLY A 71 1.76 16.57 9.34
CA GLY A 71 1.83 17.69 8.39
C GLY A 71 1.54 17.30 6.94
N TYR A 72 2.27 17.92 6.00
CA TYR A 72 2.03 17.79 4.56
C TYR A 72 2.26 16.37 4.02
N GLU A 73 2.96 15.51 4.75
CA GLU A 73 3.14 14.09 4.42
C GLU A 73 1.81 13.34 4.27
N ALA A 74 0.72 13.84 4.86
CA ALA A 74 -0.64 13.32 4.70
C ALA A 74 -1.14 13.36 3.24
N PHE A 75 -0.64 14.29 2.42
CA PHE A 75 -1.04 14.42 1.02
C PHE A 75 -0.39 13.37 0.12
N PHE A 76 0.76 12.82 0.53
CA PHE A 76 1.50 11.85 -0.27
C PHE A 76 0.69 10.60 -0.64
N PRO A 77 0.09 9.85 0.30
CA PRO A 77 -0.66 8.64 -0.06
C PRO A 77 -1.94 8.97 -0.86
N VAL A 78 -2.51 10.16 -0.71
CA VAL A 78 -3.62 10.63 -1.55
C VAL A 78 -3.16 10.84 -2.99
N ALA A 79 -2.06 11.58 -3.20
CA ALA A 79 -1.49 11.79 -4.53
C ALA A 79 -1.06 10.47 -5.18
N LEU A 80 -0.42 9.58 -4.41
CA LEU A 80 -0.06 8.24 -4.86
C LEU A 80 -1.31 7.46 -5.31
N SER A 81 -2.36 7.41 -4.48
CA SER A 81 -3.59 6.70 -4.83
C SER A 81 -4.25 7.26 -6.10
N CYS A 82 -4.26 8.59 -6.28
CA CYS A 82 -4.78 9.23 -7.49
C CYS A 82 -4.00 8.79 -8.73
N LEU A 83 -2.66 8.83 -8.68
CA LEU A 83 -1.80 8.36 -9.77
C LEU A 83 -2.06 6.89 -10.10
N MET A 84 -2.23 6.05 -9.08
CA MET A 84 -2.54 4.63 -9.29
C MET A 84 -3.92 4.40 -9.91
N PHE A 85 -4.94 5.14 -9.50
CA PHE A 85 -6.25 5.08 -10.14
C PHE A 85 -6.17 5.50 -11.61
N VAL A 86 -5.50 6.62 -11.91
CA VAL A 86 -5.29 7.07 -13.29
C VAL A 86 -4.57 5.99 -14.10
N TRP A 87 -3.53 5.39 -13.54
CA TRP A 87 -2.81 4.28 -14.18
C TRP A 87 -3.72 3.08 -14.45
N ILE A 88 -4.53 2.64 -13.48
CA ILE A 88 -5.50 1.55 -13.66
C ILE A 88 -6.48 1.89 -14.79
N PHE A 89 -7.09 3.08 -14.78
CA PHE A 89 -8.03 3.49 -15.81
C PHE A 89 -7.41 3.54 -17.21
N MET A 90 -6.20 4.09 -17.32
CA MET A 90 -5.45 4.10 -18.58
C MET A 90 -5.17 2.68 -19.09
N GLU A 91 -4.83 1.76 -18.19
CA GLU A 91 -4.58 0.37 -18.54
C GLU A 91 -5.83 -0.33 -19.08
N GLN A 92 -6.99 -0.06 -18.49
CA GLN A 92 -8.26 -0.59 -18.98
C GLN A 92 -8.59 -0.09 -20.38
N GLU A 93 -8.42 1.20 -20.64
CA GLU A 93 -8.71 1.79 -21.95
C GLU A 93 -7.83 1.18 -23.04
N ILE A 94 -6.57 0.88 -22.74
CA ILE A 94 -5.66 0.19 -23.66
C ILE A 94 -6.14 -1.24 -23.93
N LEU A 95 -6.52 -1.99 -22.89
CA LEU A 95 -7.07 -3.35 -23.02
C LEU A 95 -8.35 -3.39 -23.86
N VAL A 96 -9.25 -2.42 -23.67
CA VAL A 96 -10.49 -2.31 -24.44
C VAL A 96 -10.20 -2.03 -25.92
N LYS A 97 -9.23 -1.16 -26.23
CA LYS A 97 -8.85 -0.80 -27.60
C LYS A 97 -8.16 -1.93 -28.35
N GLN A 98 -7.39 -2.78 -27.67
CA GLN A 98 -6.70 -3.92 -28.28
C GLN A 98 -7.63 -5.08 -28.67
N GLY A 99 -8.95 -4.96 -28.46
CA GLY A 99 -9.92 -5.92 -28.99
C GLY A 99 -9.90 -7.29 -28.31
N SER A 100 -9.24 -7.44 -27.15
CA SER A 100 -9.24 -8.68 -26.39
C SER A 100 -10.62 -8.93 -25.76
N SER A 101 -11.58 -9.40 -26.56
CA SER A 101 -12.84 -10.14 -26.31
C SER A 101 -13.68 -9.94 -25.03
N PHE A 102 -13.34 -9.07 -24.08
CA PHE A 102 -13.99 -9.00 -22.79
C PHE A 102 -14.31 -7.56 -22.41
N LYS A 103 -15.48 -7.10 -22.87
CA LYS A 103 -16.17 -5.90 -22.36
C LYS A 103 -16.68 -6.13 -20.91
N GLN A 104 -15.84 -6.51 -19.95
CA GLN A 104 -16.25 -6.49 -18.54
C GLN A 104 -15.91 -5.13 -17.97
N LYS A 105 -16.93 -4.37 -17.59
CA LYS A 105 -16.75 -3.20 -16.73
C LYS A 105 -16.01 -3.66 -15.47
N LEU A 106 -15.05 -2.86 -14.97
CA LEU A 106 -14.24 -3.13 -13.78
C LEU A 106 -15.07 -3.55 -12.55
N ASN A 107 -16.33 -3.10 -12.49
CA ASN A 107 -17.29 -3.43 -11.43
C ASN A 107 -17.88 -4.86 -11.51
N CYS A 108 -17.61 -5.63 -12.57
CA CYS A 108 -18.10 -7.00 -12.73
C CYS A 108 -17.01 -8.07 -12.57
N ILE A 109 -15.74 -7.67 -12.46
CA ILE A 109 -14.63 -8.61 -12.26
C ILE A 109 -14.46 -8.86 -10.76
N ASP A 110 -14.42 -10.13 -10.38
CA ASP A 110 -14.28 -10.59 -8.99
C ASP A 110 -12.85 -11.12 -8.75
N PHE A 111 -12.23 -10.68 -7.64
CA PHE A 111 -10.93 -11.19 -7.20
C PHE A 111 -10.93 -12.71 -6.98
N SER A 112 -12.06 -13.30 -6.61
CA SER A 112 -12.17 -14.71 -6.24
C SER A 112 -12.21 -15.70 -7.41
N CYS A 113 -12.61 -15.27 -8.62
CA CYS A 113 -12.90 -16.15 -9.75
C CYS A 113 -11.78 -16.16 -10.82
N SER A 114 -10.81 -15.26 -10.71
CA SER A 114 -9.84 -14.97 -11.78
C SER A 114 -8.49 -15.70 -11.66
N ALA A 115 -8.22 -16.38 -10.55
CA ALA A 115 -6.95 -17.09 -10.33
C ALA A 115 -6.72 -18.27 -11.30
N ASP A 116 -7.80 -18.90 -11.79
CA ASP A 116 -7.71 -20.08 -12.68
C ASP A 116 -7.55 -19.71 -14.16
N ILE A 117 -7.98 -18.50 -14.58
CA ILE A 117 -7.99 -18.10 -16.01
C ILE A 117 -6.63 -17.53 -16.45
N ALA A 118 -5.86 -16.93 -15.53
CA ALA A 118 -4.61 -16.24 -15.83
C ALA A 118 -3.44 -17.15 -16.28
N GLN A 119 -3.58 -18.48 -16.23
CA GLN A 119 -2.48 -19.41 -16.49
C GLN A 119 -2.21 -19.68 -17.98
N LEU A 120 -3.12 -19.30 -18.89
CA LEU A 120 -3.04 -19.70 -20.32
C LEU A 120 -2.56 -18.60 -21.28
N ARG A 121 -2.22 -17.40 -20.79
CA ARG A 121 -1.83 -16.26 -21.64
C ARG A 121 -0.30 -16.19 -21.85
N GLN A 122 0.11 -15.95 -23.10
CA GLN A 122 1.52 -15.71 -23.47
C GLN A 122 1.98 -14.29 -23.09
N LEU A 123 3.24 -14.15 -22.69
CA LEU A 123 3.87 -12.89 -22.29
C LEU A 123 3.95 -11.89 -23.46
N ASN A 124 3.51 -10.66 -23.22
CA ASN A 124 3.59 -9.55 -24.17
C ASN A 124 4.50 -8.42 -23.65
N LEU A 125 4.96 -7.55 -24.55
CA LEU A 125 5.71 -6.33 -24.18
C LEU A 125 4.91 -5.39 -23.26
N ASP A 126 3.57 -5.43 -23.36
CA ASP A 126 2.68 -4.71 -22.45
C ASP A 126 2.88 -5.13 -20.98
N ASP A 127 3.26 -6.39 -20.74
CA ASP A 127 3.51 -6.90 -19.39
C ASP A 127 4.82 -6.34 -18.81
N THR A 128 5.83 -6.10 -19.66
CA THR A 128 7.06 -5.40 -19.28
C THR A 128 6.77 -3.96 -18.87
N ARG A 129 5.92 -3.26 -19.61
CA ARG A 129 5.50 -1.89 -19.25
C ARG A 129 4.78 -1.86 -17.89
N ARG A 130 3.87 -2.79 -17.64
CA ARG A 130 3.16 -2.91 -16.35
C ARG A 130 4.11 -3.19 -15.18
N ALA A 131 5.07 -4.10 -15.38
CA ALA A 131 6.11 -4.40 -14.40
C ALA A 131 7.01 -3.19 -14.11
N PHE A 132 7.37 -2.42 -15.13
CA PHE A 132 8.11 -1.17 -14.96
C PHE A 132 7.35 -0.15 -14.11
N PHE A 133 6.05 0.06 -14.39
CA PHE A 133 5.22 0.97 -13.58
C PHE A 133 5.10 0.49 -12.12
N LEU A 134 5.05 -0.82 -11.87
CA LEU A 134 5.10 -1.35 -10.50
C LEU A 134 6.39 -0.93 -9.79
N VAL A 135 7.55 -1.22 -10.39
CA VAL A 135 8.85 -0.87 -9.80
C VAL A 135 8.92 0.64 -9.57
N PHE A 136 8.47 1.45 -10.53
CA PHE A 136 8.40 2.91 -10.39
C PHE A 136 7.54 3.35 -9.19
N PHE A 137 6.33 2.79 -9.02
CA PHE A 137 5.46 3.15 -7.89
C PHE A 137 6.03 2.69 -6.55
N ILE A 138 6.70 1.55 -6.50
CA ILE A 138 7.36 1.05 -5.27
C ILE A 138 8.52 1.96 -4.87
N VAL A 139 9.38 2.32 -5.82
CA VAL A 139 10.49 3.26 -5.60
C VAL A 139 9.93 4.62 -5.16
N THR A 140 8.85 5.08 -5.79
CA THR A 140 8.15 6.32 -5.40
C THR A 140 7.57 6.22 -3.98
N ALA A 141 6.98 5.09 -3.61
CA ALA A 141 6.45 4.85 -2.26
C ALA A 141 7.57 4.85 -1.19
N PHE A 142 8.72 4.28 -1.52
CA PHE A 142 9.88 4.24 -0.63
C PHE A 142 10.50 5.62 -0.39
N PHE A 143 10.74 6.39 -1.46
CA PHE A 143 11.37 7.71 -1.32
C PHE A 143 10.36 8.80 -0.94
N GLY A 144 9.11 8.71 -1.41
CA GLY A 144 8.08 9.73 -1.22
C GLY A 144 7.52 9.80 0.20
N THR A 145 7.69 8.76 1.00
CA THR A 145 7.43 8.79 2.45
C THR A 145 8.50 9.56 3.24
N GLY A 146 9.55 10.07 2.57
CA GLY A 146 10.44 11.13 3.02
C GLY A 146 11.38 10.81 4.19
N ASN A 147 11.13 9.74 4.95
CA ASN A 147 11.76 9.50 6.24
C ASN A 147 12.51 8.16 6.38
N ILE A 148 12.53 7.28 5.37
CA ILE A 148 13.20 5.97 5.52
C ILE A 148 14.73 6.05 5.36
N ALA A 149 15.23 7.02 4.61
CA ALA A 149 16.69 7.17 4.38
C ALA A 149 17.44 7.64 5.65
N SER A 150 16.77 8.31 6.58
CA SER A 150 17.34 8.71 7.87
C SER A 150 16.36 8.41 9.00
N ILE A 151 16.56 7.29 9.70
CA ILE A 151 15.78 6.92 10.91
C ILE A 151 15.73 8.08 11.94
N ASN A 152 16.69 9.00 11.89
CA ASN A 152 16.77 10.18 12.74
C ASN A 152 15.77 11.31 12.42
N SER A 153 15.08 11.28 11.28
CA SER A 153 14.09 12.31 10.90
C SER A 153 12.65 11.95 11.27
N PHE A 154 12.42 10.78 11.89
CA PHE A 154 11.10 10.44 12.41
C PHE A 154 10.76 11.28 13.63
N ASP A 155 9.83 12.21 13.45
CA ASP A 155 9.27 13.00 14.53
C ASP A 155 8.38 12.13 15.43
N PRO A 156 8.73 11.98 16.73
CA PRO A 156 7.90 11.32 17.73
C PRO A 156 6.46 11.83 17.77
N ALA A 157 6.23 13.10 17.37
CA ALA A 157 4.90 13.68 17.36
C ALA A 157 3.91 12.96 16.44
N SER A 158 4.41 12.22 15.44
CA SER A 158 3.56 11.53 14.46
C SER A 158 2.74 10.36 15.03
N VAL A 159 3.04 9.89 16.24
CA VAL A 159 2.21 8.89 16.94
C VAL A 159 1.43 9.43 18.12
N TYR A 160 1.44 10.75 18.37
CA TYR A 160 0.79 11.33 19.56
C TYR A 160 -0.72 11.15 19.57
N CYS A 161 -1.36 10.85 18.44
CA CYS A 161 -2.75 10.39 18.40
C CYS A 161 -2.99 9.07 19.18
N PHE A 162 -1.95 8.25 19.36
CA PHE A 162 -2.01 6.93 20.01
C PHE A 162 -1.38 6.89 21.39
N LEU A 163 -0.22 7.53 21.55
CA LEU A 163 0.52 7.56 22.81
C LEU A 163 1.44 8.77 22.90
N THR A 164 1.46 9.40 24.06
CA THR A 164 2.37 10.50 24.39
C THR A 164 3.52 10.07 25.30
N VAL A 165 3.35 8.97 26.03
CA VAL A 165 4.40 8.38 26.87
C VAL A 165 5.35 7.58 25.98
N PHE A 166 6.64 7.85 26.09
CA PHE A 166 7.66 7.16 25.30
C PHE A 166 7.63 5.65 25.56
N ASN A 167 7.30 4.89 24.52
CA ASN A 167 7.42 3.44 24.50
C ASN A 167 8.07 3.03 23.17
N PRO A 168 9.38 2.74 23.14
CA PRO A 168 10.15 2.61 21.91
C PRO A 168 9.61 1.50 20.99
N PHE A 169 9.10 0.41 21.57
CA PHE A 169 8.57 -0.72 20.81
C PHE A 169 7.24 -0.40 20.13
N VAL A 170 6.30 0.20 20.86
CA VAL A 170 4.98 0.56 20.29
C VAL A 170 5.13 1.72 19.30
N MET A 171 5.96 2.71 19.65
CA MET A 171 6.32 3.82 18.76
C MET A 171 6.90 3.30 17.45
N GLY A 172 7.92 2.45 17.54
CA GLY A 172 8.60 1.85 16.40
C GLY A 172 7.64 1.02 15.55
N ALA A 173 6.76 0.21 16.17
CA ALA A 173 5.76 -0.57 15.44
C ALA A 173 4.77 0.31 14.66
N LEU A 174 4.31 1.42 15.25
CA LEU A 174 3.44 2.38 14.56
C LEU A 174 4.14 3.09 13.40
N MET A 175 5.43 3.43 13.55
CA MET A 175 6.22 4.00 12.46
C MET A 175 6.45 2.99 11.34
N MET A 176 6.77 1.74 11.68
CA MET A 176 6.89 0.67 10.69
C MET A 176 5.57 0.44 9.96
N TRP A 177 4.44 0.53 10.67
CA TRP A 177 3.12 0.49 10.06
C TRP A 177 2.88 1.66 9.09
N LYS A 178 3.23 2.90 9.48
CA LYS A 178 3.15 4.08 8.61
C LYS A 178 3.92 3.89 7.31
N ILE A 179 5.14 3.36 7.39
CA ILE A 179 6.00 3.07 6.23
C ILE A 179 5.38 1.98 5.35
N LEU A 180 4.76 0.96 5.95
CA LEU A 180 4.18 -0.18 5.24
C LEU A 180 2.96 0.20 4.39
N ILE A 181 2.17 1.20 4.82
CA ILE A 181 0.89 1.56 4.18
C ILE A 181 1.02 1.83 2.67
N PRO A 182 1.89 2.74 2.18
CA PRO A 182 2.01 3.01 0.75
C PRO A 182 2.39 1.79 -0.08
N PHE A 183 3.22 0.89 0.46
CA PHE A 183 3.57 -0.35 -0.24
C PHE A 183 2.37 -1.29 -0.39
N ILE A 184 1.56 -1.45 0.65
CA ILE A 184 0.33 -2.27 0.58
C ILE A 184 -0.60 -1.69 -0.50
N LEU A 185 -0.77 -0.37 -0.54
CA LEU A 185 -1.61 0.29 -1.54
C LEU A 185 -1.11 0.05 -2.98
N VAL A 186 0.21 0.12 -3.19
CA VAL A 186 0.81 -0.14 -4.49
C VAL A 186 0.57 -1.59 -4.93
N MET A 187 0.78 -2.54 -4.03
CA MET A 187 0.61 -3.95 -4.35
C MET A 187 -0.85 -4.33 -4.61
N CYS A 188 -1.80 -3.78 -3.86
CA CYS A 188 -3.24 -4.03 -4.10
C CYS A 188 -3.70 -3.47 -5.47
N SER A 189 -3.19 -2.31 -5.85
CA SER A 189 -3.48 -1.70 -7.15
C SER A 189 -2.84 -2.48 -8.30
N PHE A 190 -1.62 -2.98 -8.10
CA PHE A 190 -0.95 -3.85 -9.07
C PHE A 190 -1.70 -5.17 -9.26
N GLU A 191 -2.18 -5.78 -8.18
CA GLU A 191 -2.99 -7.00 -8.28
C GLU A 191 -4.29 -6.75 -9.06
N THR A 192 -4.90 -5.58 -8.89
CA THR A 192 -6.05 -5.15 -9.69
C THR A 192 -5.70 -5.09 -11.19
N VAL A 193 -4.57 -4.48 -11.54
CA VAL A 193 -4.08 -4.44 -12.94
C VAL A 193 -3.82 -5.84 -13.45
N GLN A 194 -3.13 -6.67 -12.67
CA GLN A 194 -2.80 -8.04 -13.04
C GLN A 194 -4.06 -8.88 -13.35
N ILE A 195 -5.07 -8.81 -12.49
CA ILE A 195 -6.32 -9.56 -12.67
C ILE A 195 -7.11 -9.01 -13.86
N SER A 196 -7.17 -7.70 -14.02
CA SER A 196 -7.85 -7.08 -15.17
C SER A 196 -7.18 -7.44 -16.50
N ALA A 197 -5.86 -7.64 -16.50
CA ALA A 197 -5.08 -8.03 -17.66
C ALA A 197 -4.92 -9.55 -17.83
N GLN A 198 -5.44 -10.37 -16.90
CA GLN A 198 -5.35 -11.84 -16.92
C GLN A 198 -3.92 -12.37 -17.09
N ILE A 199 -2.97 -11.78 -16.34
CA ILE A 199 -1.56 -12.15 -16.42
C ILE A 199 -1.20 -13.11 -15.28
N SER A 200 -0.42 -14.14 -15.60
CA SER A 200 0.14 -15.06 -14.61
C SER A 200 1.04 -14.32 -13.61
N SER A 201 0.77 -14.51 -12.31
CA SER A 201 1.55 -13.88 -11.22
C SER A 201 3.02 -14.25 -11.28
N LYS A 202 3.32 -15.51 -11.66
CA LYS A 202 4.68 -16.03 -11.71
C LYS A 202 5.49 -15.31 -12.78
N SER A 203 4.91 -15.12 -13.96
CA SER A 203 5.60 -14.50 -15.09
C SER A 203 5.84 -13.00 -14.87
N LEU A 204 4.86 -12.28 -14.32
CA LEU A 204 5.07 -10.88 -13.93
C LEU A 204 6.12 -10.73 -12.84
N PHE A 205 6.09 -11.59 -11.83
CA PHE A 205 7.06 -11.57 -10.76
C PHE A 205 8.49 -11.76 -11.29
N LEU A 206 8.70 -12.68 -12.24
CA LEU A 206 10.00 -12.85 -12.90
C LEU A 206 10.45 -11.59 -13.64
N ILE A 207 9.56 -10.90 -14.35
CA ILE A 207 9.90 -9.64 -15.03
C ILE A 207 10.30 -8.55 -14.02
N VAL A 208 9.54 -8.41 -12.92
CA VAL A 208 9.82 -7.44 -11.85
C VAL A 208 11.17 -7.75 -11.19
N LEU A 209 11.47 -9.03 -10.95
CA LEU A 209 12.76 -9.48 -10.42
C LEU A 209 13.90 -9.09 -11.36
N VAL A 210 13.78 -9.37 -12.66
CA VAL A 210 14.81 -8.99 -13.65
C VAL A 210 15.03 -7.48 -13.71
N ILE A 211 13.95 -6.68 -13.73
CA ILE A 211 14.07 -5.21 -13.72
C ILE A 211 14.77 -4.73 -12.46
N SER A 212 14.43 -5.31 -11.31
CA SER A 212 15.04 -4.93 -10.04
C SER A 212 16.49 -5.37 -9.91
N ASP A 213 16.87 -6.51 -10.50
CA ASP A 213 18.27 -6.95 -10.55
C ASP A 213 19.11 -6.06 -11.47
N ILE A 214 18.56 -5.61 -12.60
CA ILE A 214 19.22 -4.61 -13.45
C ILE A 214 19.44 -3.30 -12.66
N MET A 215 18.43 -2.87 -11.91
CA MET A 215 18.54 -1.70 -11.03
C MET A 215 19.57 -1.91 -9.92
N SER A 216 19.63 -3.10 -9.30
CA SER A 216 20.59 -3.40 -8.24
C SER A 216 22.03 -3.42 -8.77
N LEU A 217 22.26 -3.97 -9.96
CA LEU A 217 23.56 -3.92 -10.65
C LEU A 217 23.98 -2.47 -10.95
N HIS A 218 23.04 -1.61 -11.36
CA HIS A 218 23.34 -0.20 -11.56
C HIS A 218 23.85 0.47 -10.27
N PHE A 219 23.18 0.24 -9.14
CA PHE A 219 23.65 0.75 -7.85
C PHE A 219 24.94 0.10 -7.36
N PHE A 220 25.17 -1.16 -7.69
CA PHE A 220 26.43 -1.85 -7.39
C PHE A 220 27.62 -1.14 -8.06
N PHE A 221 27.49 -0.77 -9.33
CA PHE A 221 28.54 -0.02 -10.04
C PHE A 221 28.68 1.44 -9.57
N LEU A 222 27.68 1.98 -8.87
CA LEU A 222 27.72 3.30 -8.25
C LEU A 222 28.27 3.30 -6.81
N VAL A 223 28.60 2.13 -6.27
CA VAL A 223 29.23 2.03 -4.94
C VAL A 223 30.58 2.72 -4.98
N LYS A 224 30.78 3.66 -4.05
CA LYS A 224 32.03 4.43 -3.93
C LYS A 224 32.93 3.76 -2.90
N ASP A 225 34.19 3.58 -3.26
CA ASP A 225 35.29 3.13 -2.39
C ASP A 225 36.10 4.31 -1.81
N SER A 226 35.86 5.52 -2.32
CA SER A 226 36.61 6.73 -2.02
C SER A 226 35.66 7.91 -1.72
N GLY A 227 36.07 8.82 -0.82
CA GLY A 227 35.29 10.00 -0.45
C GLY A 227 35.01 10.09 1.05
N SER A 228 33.96 10.82 1.44
CA SER A 228 33.55 10.88 2.84
C SER A 228 32.95 9.55 3.31
N TRP A 229 33.11 9.21 4.59
CA TRP A 229 32.47 8.03 5.18
C TRP A 229 30.95 8.00 4.99
N LEU A 230 30.32 9.18 4.94
CA LEU A 230 28.89 9.32 4.68
C LEU A 230 28.54 8.97 3.23
N ASP A 231 29.35 9.40 2.26
CA ASP A 231 29.11 9.08 0.84
C ASP A 231 29.30 7.58 0.57
N ILE A 232 30.33 6.99 1.19
CA ILE A 232 30.57 5.54 1.12
C ILE A 232 29.37 4.80 1.73
N GLY A 233 28.97 5.18 2.96
CA GLY A 233 27.84 4.55 3.67
C GLY A 233 26.49 4.69 2.96
N THR A 234 26.21 5.85 2.36
CA THR A 234 24.97 6.08 1.59
C THR A 234 24.94 5.28 0.29
N SER A 235 26.07 5.18 -0.43
CA SER A 235 26.14 4.35 -1.64
C SER A 235 25.88 2.87 -1.35
N ILE A 236 26.46 2.35 -0.27
CA ILE A 236 26.25 0.96 0.20
C ILE A 236 24.79 0.78 0.64
N SER A 237 24.24 1.74 1.36
CA SER A 237 22.85 1.69 1.84
C SER A 237 21.86 1.66 0.69
N HIS A 238 22.03 2.48 -0.35
CA HIS A 238 21.18 2.44 -1.55
C HIS A 238 21.20 1.07 -2.25
N TYR A 239 22.38 0.46 -2.37
CA TYR A 239 22.51 -0.88 -2.94
C TYR A 239 21.77 -1.94 -2.10
N VAL A 240 21.99 -1.94 -0.78
CA VAL A 240 21.33 -2.88 0.15
C VAL A 240 19.81 -2.67 0.17
N ILE A 241 19.35 -1.43 0.13
CA ILE A 241 17.93 -1.08 0.06
C ILE A 241 17.31 -1.73 -1.18
N VAL A 242 17.89 -1.53 -2.37
CA VAL A 242 17.34 -2.08 -3.62
C VAL A 242 17.29 -3.61 -3.60
N MET A 243 18.32 -4.27 -3.07
CA MET A 243 18.29 -5.74 -2.91
C MET A 243 17.24 -6.19 -1.88
N SER A 244 17.09 -5.49 -0.76
CA SER A 244 16.08 -5.84 0.25
C SER A 244 14.64 -5.62 -0.25
N MET A 245 14.46 -4.63 -1.14
CA MET A 245 13.17 -4.32 -1.73
C MET A 245 12.58 -5.47 -2.53
N THR A 246 13.38 -6.24 -3.27
CA THR A 246 12.86 -7.38 -4.06
C THR A 246 12.24 -8.45 -3.18
N ILE A 247 12.92 -8.81 -2.09
CA ILE A 247 12.45 -9.79 -1.11
C ILE A 247 11.18 -9.26 -0.43
N PHE A 248 11.19 -7.99 -0.03
CA PHE A 248 10.06 -7.34 0.60
C PHE A 248 8.81 -7.30 -0.31
N LEU A 249 8.99 -7.06 -1.61
CA LEU A 249 7.91 -7.10 -2.60
C LEU A 249 7.27 -8.49 -2.71
N MET A 250 8.07 -9.55 -2.63
CA MET A 250 7.53 -10.91 -2.62
C MET A 250 6.59 -11.13 -1.44
N LEU A 251 7.00 -10.72 -0.23
CA LEU A 251 6.18 -10.83 0.97
C LEU A 251 4.90 -9.99 0.87
N LEU A 252 5.02 -8.75 0.39
CA LEU A 252 3.89 -7.86 0.21
C LEU A 252 2.90 -8.36 -0.85
N SER A 253 3.37 -9.03 -1.89
CA SER A 253 2.49 -9.60 -2.93
C SER A 253 1.55 -10.66 -2.35
N GLY A 254 2.05 -11.51 -1.45
CA GLY A 254 1.22 -12.48 -0.73
C GLY A 254 0.22 -11.82 0.20
N LEU A 255 0.63 -10.75 0.91
CA LEU A 255 -0.26 -9.99 1.79
C LEU A 255 -1.36 -9.27 0.99
N ALA A 256 -1.02 -8.65 -0.13
CA ALA A 256 -1.98 -7.99 -1.02
C ALA A 256 -3.00 -9.00 -1.54
N HIS A 257 -2.53 -10.16 -2.03
CA HIS A 257 -3.41 -11.23 -2.50
C HIS A 257 -4.38 -11.74 -1.44
N TRP A 258 -3.89 -11.89 -0.21
CA TRP A 258 -4.74 -12.24 0.92
C TRP A 258 -5.78 -11.16 1.20
N LEU A 259 -5.36 -9.89 1.22
CA LEU A 259 -6.21 -8.73 1.52
C LEU A 259 -7.24 -8.44 0.43
N THR A 260 -6.99 -8.79 -0.84
CA THR A 260 -7.94 -8.58 -1.94
C THR A 260 -8.92 -9.74 -2.09
N THR A 261 -8.45 -10.98 -1.90
CA THR A 261 -9.23 -12.19 -2.21
C THR A 261 -10.09 -12.67 -1.04
N LYS A 262 -9.64 -12.52 0.22
CA LYS A 262 -10.38 -13.06 1.37
C LYS A 262 -11.56 -12.18 1.77
N LYS A 263 -12.76 -12.75 1.81
CA LYS A 263 -13.96 -12.08 2.31
C LYS A 263 -14.41 -12.71 3.62
N ILE A 264 -14.73 -11.89 4.62
CA ILE A 264 -15.37 -12.35 5.85
C ILE A 264 -16.89 -12.27 5.64
N ASP A 265 -17.54 -13.41 5.41
CA ASP A 265 -19.00 -13.46 5.30
C ASP A 265 -19.64 -13.51 6.71
N ILE A 266 -20.16 -12.35 7.16
CA ILE A 266 -21.04 -12.26 8.35
C ILE A 266 -22.47 -12.62 7.94
N ARG A 267 -22.68 -13.73 7.21
CA ARG A 267 -24.03 -14.22 6.91
C ARG A 267 -24.36 -15.39 7.84
N ARG A 268 -25.06 -15.05 8.92
CA ARG A 268 -25.75 -15.99 9.82
C ARG A 268 -26.55 -16.96 8.94
N LYS A 269 -26.17 -18.24 8.91
CA LYS A 269 -26.96 -19.32 8.29
C LYS A 269 -28.35 -19.33 8.93
N LYS A 270 -29.35 -18.69 8.30
CA LYS A 270 -30.75 -19.04 8.57
C LYS A 270 -30.95 -20.41 7.92
N LYS A 271 -31.04 -21.45 8.75
CA LYS A 271 -31.52 -22.77 8.31
C LYS A 271 -32.91 -22.56 7.67
N PRO A 272 -33.17 -23.05 6.45
CA PRO A 272 -34.53 -23.14 5.97
C PRO A 272 -35.27 -24.17 6.83
N HIS A 273 -36.28 -23.73 7.57
CA HIS A 273 -37.29 -24.63 8.10
C HIS A 273 -38.14 -25.09 6.92
N THR A 274 -37.93 -26.33 6.49
CA THR A 274 -38.88 -27.08 5.68
C THR A 274 -40.09 -27.39 6.56
N THR A 275 -41.23 -26.79 6.24
CA THR A 275 -42.57 -27.29 6.61
C THR A 275 -43.09 -28.16 5.49
#